data_AF-A0AAV4Q642-F1
#
_entry.id   AF-A0AAV4Q642-F1
#
_cell.length_a   1.000
_cell.length_b   1.000
_cell.length_c   1.000
_cell.angle_alpha   90.00
_cell.angle_beta   90.00
_cell.angle_gamma   90.00
#
_symmetry.space_group_name_H-M   'P 1'
#
loop_
_entity.id
_entity.type
_entity.pdbx_description
1 polymer ?
#
loop_
_entity_poly.entity_id
_entity_poly.type
_entity_poly.pdbx_seq_one_letter_code
_entity_poly.pdbx_strand_id
1 'polypeptide(L)'
;MLYVLPMLLGRTYDLRTDKVGIDIFRQEDIDEAEKNPIINPEVHSSYMTIEDSQEKRDFLGISGELGIKVSSGLLDIRGAGESNCAVKFGRQANGILESYGPQESGNSRRNKTHLWGQMYGSVNYVASKPQYFQDIKGEVEAAISKSGAFDIKAQADLQKLTQNISSKAKMELNYFANVPLSGVPTTISGLGELVEKFKKLVQQVNNGKGVILCAELTPLAEFDDKFTFLKNNMLLNALEDFNYLFDDLREAKSLLRSLVNSLPETVSEAFLRKIMDFSERLSNVLEKFHEVIGNLNLEEGSEQLTPAEEAFDLNSDIEGDNRYTKEIKQLISENNEEDDPNKPRGIYTHWGKRACGHKASDVLYIGYMASFVEEGIGAGTNYQCLPENPNLKLDPDATGLDKRTTKLGGIRYMNMTVFKGNGKRIEGKVAACTVCETPLRPVVKMFPGGDYTYDFKTKAKGDPLILPVKMGKNDGGNKYRADASLPCVVCSK
;
A
#
# COMPACT_ATOMS: atom_id res chain seq x y z
N MET A 1 -25.63 -4.40 -9.90
CA MET A 1 -25.62 -5.78 -10.42
C MET A 1 -24.26 -5.93 -11.10
N LEU A 2 -23.36 -6.78 -10.59
CA LEU A 2 -21.97 -6.88 -11.05
C LEU A 2 -21.90 -7.69 -12.35
N TYR A 3 -21.45 -7.08 -13.46
CA TYR A 3 -21.20 -7.80 -14.70
C TYR A 3 -19.73 -8.16 -14.82
N VAL A 4 -19.43 -9.46 -14.74
CA VAL A 4 -18.20 -10.04 -15.29
C VAL A 4 -18.49 -10.29 -16.76
N LEU A 5 -17.86 -9.56 -17.68
CA LEU A 5 -18.03 -9.76 -19.13
C LEU A 5 -17.43 -11.12 -19.54
N PRO A 6 -18.23 -12.16 -19.82
CA PRO A 6 -17.72 -13.39 -20.37
C PRO A 6 -17.56 -13.16 -21.87
N MET A 7 -16.36 -12.73 -22.27
CA MET A 7 -15.99 -12.51 -23.67
C MET A 7 -15.96 -13.86 -24.39
N LEU A 8 -17.06 -14.28 -25.03
CA LEU A 8 -17.09 -15.48 -25.86
C LEU A 8 -17.15 -15.09 -27.33
N LEU A 9 -16.55 -15.92 -28.18
CA LEU A 9 -16.59 -15.71 -29.61
C LEU A 9 -18.04 -15.76 -30.12
N GLY A 10 -18.45 -14.73 -30.87
CA GLY A 10 -19.82 -14.64 -31.41
C GLY A 10 -20.87 -14.19 -30.40
N ARG A 11 -20.48 -13.78 -29.19
CA ARG A 11 -21.41 -13.21 -28.22
C ARG A 11 -21.70 -11.76 -28.57
N THR A 12 -22.97 -11.43 -28.69
CA THR A 12 -23.38 -10.03 -28.90
C THR A 12 -23.26 -9.23 -27.60
N TYR A 13 -22.95 -7.95 -27.72
CA TYR A 13 -22.86 -7.01 -26.61
C TYR A 13 -23.59 -5.73 -26.98
N ASP A 14 -24.53 -5.31 -26.14
CA ASP A 14 -25.25 -4.06 -26.33
C ASP A 14 -24.53 -2.93 -25.60
N LEU A 15 -23.87 -2.06 -26.38
CA LEU A 15 -23.14 -0.89 -25.89
C LEU A 15 -24.04 0.14 -25.18
N ARG A 16 -25.36 0.12 -25.42
CA ARG A 16 -26.32 1.05 -24.81
C ARG A 16 -26.64 0.64 -23.38
N THR A 17 -26.79 -0.66 -23.15
CA THR A 17 -27.24 -1.20 -21.85
C THR A 17 -26.14 -1.91 -21.07
N ASP A 18 -24.95 -2.02 -21.65
CA ASP A 18 -23.84 -2.83 -21.16
C ASP A 18 -24.22 -4.29 -20.88
N LYS A 19 -25.15 -4.82 -21.68
CA LYS A 19 -25.66 -6.19 -21.51
C LYS A 19 -25.09 -7.11 -22.56
N VAL A 20 -24.70 -8.28 -22.07
CA VAL A 20 -24.42 -9.44 -22.90
C VAL A 20 -25.71 -9.91 -23.54
N GLY A 21 -25.69 -10.05 -24.86
CA GLY A 21 -26.79 -10.55 -25.67
C GLY A 21 -26.69 -12.06 -25.94
N ILE A 22 -27.18 -12.46 -27.12
CA ILE A 22 -27.16 -13.85 -27.59
C ILE A 22 -25.86 -14.20 -28.30
N ASP A 23 -25.57 -15.49 -28.38
CA ASP A 23 -24.47 -16.04 -29.19
C ASP A 23 -24.97 -16.25 -30.63
N ILE A 24 -24.32 -15.62 -31.61
CA ILE A 24 -24.71 -15.65 -33.02
C ILE A 24 -23.99 -16.74 -33.83
N PHE A 25 -22.92 -17.32 -33.28
CA PHE A 25 -22.21 -18.44 -33.90
C PHE A 25 -22.73 -19.76 -33.37
N ARG A 26 -22.75 -20.79 -34.23
CA ARG A 26 -23.09 -22.14 -33.80
C ARG A 26 -21.92 -22.71 -33.01
N GLN A 27 -22.21 -23.59 -32.05
CA GLN A 27 -21.16 -24.23 -31.26
C GLN A 27 -20.15 -24.97 -32.13
N GLU A 28 -20.59 -25.57 -33.23
CA GLU A 28 -19.72 -26.26 -34.20
C GLU A 28 -18.68 -25.32 -34.83
N ASP A 29 -19.07 -24.09 -35.16
CA ASP A 29 -18.19 -23.07 -35.75
C ASP A 29 -17.15 -22.59 -34.71
N ILE A 30 -17.57 -22.48 -33.44
CA ILE A 30 -16.70 -22.13 -32.31
C ILE A 30 -15.70 -23.26 -32.07
N ASP A 31 -16.17 -24.51 -32.00
CA ASP A 31 -15.34 -25.70 -31.79
C ASP A 31 -14.32 -25.88 -32.93
N GLU A 32 -14.70 -25.54 -34.17
CA GLU A 32 -13.78 -25.53 -35.31
C GLU A 32 -12.73 -24.41 -35.19
N ALA A 33 -13.14 -23.20 -34.84
CA ALA A 33 -12.24 -22.07 -34.60
C ALA A 33 -11.22 -22.37 -33.49
N GLU A 34 -11.66 -23.06 -32.42
CA GLU A 34 -10.79 -23.49 -31.32
C GLU A 34 -9.82 -24.59 -31.70
N LYS A 35 -10.15 -25.43 -32.70
CA LYS A 35 -9.25 -26.48 -33.22
C LYS A 35 -8.15 -25.90 -34.10
N ASN A 36 -8.42 -24.82 -34.82
CA ASN A 36 -7.49 -24.18 -35.76
C ASN A 36 -7.24 -22.70 -35.41
N PRO A 37 -6.65 -22.38 -34.25
CA PRO A 37 -6.37 -21.00 -33.88
C PRO A 37 -5.29 -20.38 -34.79
N ILE A 38 -5.41 -19.08 -35.05
CA ILE A 38 -4.36 -18.30 -35.70
C ILE A 38 -3.29 -18.04 -34.62
N ILE A 39 -2.11 -18.63 -34.78
CA ILE A 39 -1.02 -18.50 -33.81
C ILE A 39 -0.17 -17.29 -34.20
N ASN A 40 -0.24 -16.21 -33.41
CA ASN A 40 0.71 -15.09 -33.50
C ASN A 40 1.40 -14.88 -32.14
N PRO A 41 2.53 -15.58 -31.89
CA PRO A 41 3.19 -15.52 -30.60
C PRO A 41 4.06 -14.26 -30.50
N GLU A 42 3.50 -13.20 -29.92
CA GLU A 42 4.23 -11.96 -29.65
C GLU A 42 4.43 -11.76 -28.15
N VAL A 43 5.60 -11.21 -27.81
CA VAL A 43 5.95 -10.82 -26.43
C VAL A 43 6.31 -9.35 -26.46
N HIS A 44 5.52 -8.56 -25.75
CA HIS A 44 5.75 -7.12 -25.61
C HIS A 44 5.90 -6.79 -24.14
N SER A 45 7.03 -6.17 -23.81
CA SER A 45 7.33 -5.67 -22.47
C SER A 45 7.70 -4.20 -22.57
N SER A 46 6.87 -3.35 -22.00
CA SER A 46 7.03 -1.89 -22.01
C SER A 46 6.84 -1.32 -20.62
N TYR A 47 7.36 -0.12 -20.42
CA TYR A 47 7.10 0.67 -19.23
C TYR A 47 6.76 2.10 -19.60
N MET A 48 6.06 2.77 -18.69
CA MET A 48 5.76 4.19 -18.77
C MET A 48 5.73 4.81 -17.37
N THR A 49 6.27 6.02 -17.25
CA THR A 49 6.14 6.84 -16.05
C THR A 49 4.80 7.55 -16.08
N ILE A 50 3.92 7.24 -15.12
CA ILE A 50 2.54 7.73 -15.06
C ILE A 50 2.48 8.88 -14.05
N GLU A 51 1.98 10.03 -14.50
CA GLU A 51 1.78 11.22 -13.67
C GLU A 51 0.31 11.44 -13.28
N ASP A 52 -0.63 11.05 -14.14
CA ASP A 52 -2.06 11.24 -13.93
C ASP A 52 -2.90 10.01 -14.34
N SER A 53 -4.20 10.10 -14.09
CA SER A 53 -5.16 9.05 -14.41
C SER A 53 -5.38 8.88 -15.92
N GLN A 54 -5.17 9.92 -16.72
CA GLN A 54 -5.33 9.86 -18.18
C GLN A 54 -4.20 9.06 -18.80
N GLU A 55 -2.95 9.37 -18.47
CA GLU A 55 -1.78 8.59 -18.90
C GLU A 55 -1.94 7.11 -18.52
N LYS A 56 -2.49 6.83 -17.33
CA LYS A 56 -2.78 5.45 -16.90
C LYS A 56 -3.80 4.77 -17.80
N ARG A 57 -4.91 5.43 -18.17
CA ARG A 57 -5.93 4.88 -19.07
C ARG A 57 -5.36 4.63 -20.46
N ASP A 58 -4.61 5.60 -20.98
CA ASP A 58 -4.01 5.53 -22.31
C ASP A 58 -2.99 4.38 -22.39
N PHE A 59 -2.17 4.21 -21.34
CA PHE A 59 -1.24 3.08 -21.23
C PHE A 59 -1.94 1.71 -21.21
N LEU A 60 -3.14 1.65 -20.65
CA LEU A 60 -3.94 0.44 -20.57
C LEU A 60 -4.81 0.23 -21.82
N GLY A 61 -4.80 1.17 -22.78
CA GLY A 61 -5.61 1.10 -24.00
C GLY A 61 -7.11 1.20 -23.73
N ILE A 62 -7.51 1.91 -22.68
CA ILE A 62 -8.91 2.01 -22.26
C ILE A 62 -9.54 3.26 -22.86
N SER A 63 -10.59 3.09 -23.65
CA SER A 63 -11.36 4.20 -24.20
C SER A 63 -11.98 5.06 -23.10
N GLY A 64 -12.13 6.36 -23.33
CA GLY A 64 -12.72 7.30 -22.35
C GLY A 64 -14.11 6.87 -21.84
N GLU A 65 -14.95 6.30 -22.72
CA GLU A 65 -16.28 5.75 -22.39
C GLU A 65 -16.19 4.53 -21.44
N LEU A 66 -15.20 3.66 -21.63
CA LEU A 66 -15.01 2.49 -20.77
C LEU A 66 -14.37 2.94 -19.45
N GLY A 67 -13.41 3.85 -19.51
CA GLY A 67 -12.71 4.42 -18.37
C GLY A 67 -13.67 5.07 -17.37
N ILE A 68 -14.70 5.77 -17.84
CA ILE A 68 -15.68 6.42 -16.95
C ILE A 68 -16.64 5.42 -16.29
N LYS A 69 -17.09 4.40 -17.03
CA LYS A 69 -17.93 3.32 -16.49
C LYS A 69 -17.19 2.46 -15.46
N VAL A 70 -15.90 2.22 -15.68
CA VAL A 70 -15.03 1.54 -14.72
C VAL A 70 -14.79 2.41 -13.49
N SER A 71 -14.45 3.67 -13.69
CA SER A 71 -14.16 4.61 -12.60
C SER A 71 -15.36 4.89 -11.70
N SER A 72 -16.57 4.83 -12.25
CA SER A 72 -17.84 4.95 -11.52
C SER A 72 -18.25 3.66 -10.80
N GLY A 73 -17.59 2.54 -11.05
CA GLY A 73 -17.92 1.24 -10.46
C GLY A 73 -19.14 0.57 -11.06
N LEU A 74 -19.63 1.04 -12.22
CA LEU A 74 -20.72 0.40 -12.96
C LEU A 74 -20.27 -0.89 -13.64
N LEU A 75 -18.97 -0.96 -14.00
CA LEU A 75 -18.33 -2.14 -14.55
C LEU A 75 -17.28 -2.70 -13.58
N ASP A 76 -17.42 -3.97 -13.18
CA ASP A 76 -16.41 -4.68 -12.37
C ASP A 76 -15.34 -5.28 -13.30
N ILE A 77 -14.09 -4.87 -13.11
CA ILE A 77 -12.95 -5.44 -13.83
C ILE A 77 -12.07 -6.20 -12.85
N ARG A 78 -11.72 -7.44 -13.20
CA ARG A 78 -10.92 -8.36 -12.39
C ARG A 78 -9.57 -8.70 -13.02
N GLY A 79 -8.64 -9.19 -12.21
CA GLY A 79 -7.32 -9.62 -12.68
C GLY A 79 -6.46 -8.45 -13.14
N ALA A 80 -5.87 -8.54 -14.33
CA ALA A 80 -4.96 -7.50 -14.85
C ALA A 80 -5.62 -6.11 -14.96
N GLY A 81 -6.93 -6.06 -15.22
CA GLY A 81 -7.67 -4.80 -15.31
C GLY A 81 -8.08 -4.16 -13.97
N GLU A 82 -7.86 -4.85 -12.83
CA GLU A 82 -7.96 -4.24 -11.48
C GLU A 82 -6.94 -3.12 -11.28
N SER A 83 -5.89 -3.11 -12.10
CA SER A 83 -4.92 -2.02 -12.14
C SER A 83 -5.61 -0.66 -12.27
N ASN A 84 -6.75 -0.54 -12.96
CA ASN A 84 -7.56 0.69 -13.03
C ASN A 84 -8.24 1.07 -11.72
N CYS A 85 -8.86 0.09 -11.04
CA CYS A 85 -9.60 0.30 -9.79
C CYS A 85 -8.67 0.66 -8.63
N ALA A 86 -7.40 0.21 -8.68
CA ALA A 86 -6.35 0.62 -7.76
C ALA A 86 -5.83 2.03 -8.10
N VAL A 87 -6.65 3.07 -7.89
CA VAL A 87 -6.14 4.44 -7.84
C VAL A 87 -5.74 4.76 -6.40
N LYS A 88 -4.46 4.54 -6.08
CA LYS A 88 -3.86 5.13 -4.88
C LYS A 88 -3.38 6.54 -5.27
N PHE A 89 -4.18 7.54 -4.96
CA PHE A 89 -3.81 8.95 -5.13
C PHE A 89 -2.71 9.31 -4.12
N GLY A 90 -1.49 9.39 -4.64
CA GLY A 90 -0.31 9.75 -3.86
C GLY A 90 0.95 9.10 -4.41
N ARG A 91 1.58 9.79 -5.37
CA ARG A 91 2.99 9.66 -5.84
C ARG A 91 3.19 8.93 -7.15
N GLN A 92 4.22 9.41 -7.86
CA GLN A 92 4.68 9.00 -9.17
C GLN A 92 4.78 7.46 -9.23
N ALA A 93 4.05 6.90 -10.19
CA ALA A 93 3.94 5.47 -10.39
C ALA A 93 4.60 5.11 -11.73
N ASN A 94 5.56 4.20 -11.72
CA ASN A 94 6.07 3.64 -12.96
C ASN A 94 5.25 2.39 -13.27
N GLY A 95 4.45 2.44 -14.34
CA GLY A 95 3.70 1.30 -14.85
C GLY A 95 4.57 0.47 -15.77
N ILE A 96 4.71 -0.81 -15.49
CA ILE A 96 5.33 -1.81 -16.35
C ILE A 96 4.22 -2.71 -16.83
N LEU A 97 4.10 -2.85 -18.15
CA LEU A 97 3.16 -3.73 -18.81
C LEU A 97 3.97 -4.82 -19.52
N GLU A 98 3.68 -6.07 -19.17
CA GLU A 98 4.14 -7.20 -19.95
C GLU A 98 2.94 -8.00 -20.45
N SER A 99 2.93 -8.24 -21.75
CA SER A 99 1.91 -9.03 -22.44
C SER A 99 2.58 -10.17 -23.21
N TYR A 100 2.01 -11.35 -23.05
CA TYR A 100 2.47 -12.58 -23.68
C TYR A 100 1.26 -13.35 -24.21
N GLY A 101 1.12 -13.46 -25.53
CA GLY A 101 -0.05 -14.08 -26.15
C GLY A 101 0.33 -15.12 -27.19
N PRO A 102 -0.20 -16.36 -27.13
CA PRO A 102 0.10 -17.35 -28.16
C PRO A 102 -1.00 -17.51 -29.22
N GLN A 103 -2.21 -16.95 -29.07
CA GLN A 103 -3.35 -17.36 -29.89
C GLN A 103 -4.37 -16.24 -30.18
N GLU A 104 -4.75 -16.13 -31.46
CA GLU A 104 -6.00 -15.52 -31.95
C GLU A 104 -6.98 -16.66 -32.29
N SER A 105 -8.18 -16.66 -31.70
CA SER A 105 -9.26 -17.55 -32.14
C SER A 105 -10.28 -16.75 -32.95
N GLY A 106 -10.46 -17.10 -34.22
CA GLY A 106 -11.46 -16.50 -35.09
C GLY A 106 -11.66 -17.33 -36.35
N ASN A 107 -12.92 -17.55 -36.74
CA ASN A 107 -13.28 -18.10 -38.03
C ASN A 107 -14.02 -17.00 -38.80
N SER A 108 -13.54 -16.68 -40.00
CA SER A 108 -13.95 -15.53 -40.84
C SER A 108 -13.48 -14.14 -40.37
N ARG A 109 -13.26 -13.25 -41.34
CA ARG A 109 -12.59 -11.94 -41.30
C ARG A 109 -13.12 -10.89 -40.29
N ARG A 110 -14.04 -11.20 -39.37
CA ARG A 110 -14.85 -10.17 -38.70
C ARG A 110 -14.77 -10.14 -37.16
N ASN A 111 -14.93 -11.25 -36.43
CA ASN A 111 -14.80 -11.23 -34.96
C ASN A 111 -13.56 -11.97 -34.48
N LYS A 112 -12.71 -11.31 -33.68
CA LYS A 112 -11.50 -11.88 -33.10
C LYS A 112 -11.51 -11.81 -31.58
N THR A 113 -11.05 -12.90 -30.96
CA THR A 113 -10.76 -12.92 -29.54
C THR A 113 -9.26 -13.17 -29.35
N HIS A 114 -8.61 -12.28 -28.60
CA HIS A 114 -7.18 -12.38 -28.31
C HIS A 114 -6.98 -13.03 -26.94
N LEU A 115 -6.34 -14.20 -26.95
CA LEU A 115 -6.07 -15.00 -25.75
C LEU A 115 -4.62 -14.81 -25.31
N TRP A 116 -4.37 -13.95 -24.32
CA TRP A 116 -3.02 -13.66 -23.85
C TRP A 116 -2.92 -13.74 -22.32
N GLY A 117 -1.72 -13.98 -21.81
CA GLY A 117 -1.37 -13.65 -20.43
C GLY A 117 -0.86 -12.21 -20.38
N GLN A 118 -1.33 -11.44 -19.41
CA GLN A 118 -0.89 -10.07 -19.17
C GLN A 118 -0.66 -9.84 -17.70
N MET A 119 0.39 -9.08 -17.44
CA MET A 119 0.76 -8.62 -16.11
C MET A 119 1.04 -7.12 -16.17
N TYR A 120 0.58 -6.44 -15.14
CA TYR A 120 0.92 -5.08 -14.82
C TYR A 120 1.70 -5.07 -13.53
N GLY A 121 2.84 -4.39 -13.51
CA GLY A 121 3.58 -4.05 -12.30
C GLY A 121 3.61 -2.55 -12.13
N SER A 122 3.33 -2.04 -10.93
CA SER A 122 3.53 -0.62 -10.60
C SER A 122 4.64 -0.50 -9.56
N VAL A 123 5.66 0.31 -9.84
CA VAL A 123 6.66 0.73 -8.85
C VAL A 123 6.29 2.11 -8.35
N ASN A 124 5.96 2.21 -7.06
CA ASN A 124 5.52 3.46 -6.43
C ASN A 124 6.55 3.91 -5.40
N TYR A 125 6.96 5.18 -5.47
CA TYR A 125 7.87 5.77 -4.50
C TYR A 125 7.11 6.64 -3.51
N VAL A 126 6.93 6.08 -2.31
CA VAL A 126 6.18 6.64 -1.20
C VAL A 126 7.11 7.54 -0.37
N ALA A 127 7.22 8.82 -0.73
CA ALA A 127 7.89 9.87 0.05
C ALA A 127 7.66 9.80 1.58
N SER A 128 8.73 9.76 2.36
CA SER A 128 8.64 9.72 3.82
C SER A 128 8.12 11.04 4.40
N LYS A 129 8.24 12.15 3.65
CA LYS A 129 7.74 13.48 4.01
C LYS A 129 7.21 14.21 2.77
N PRO A 130 6.19 15.10 2.91
CA PRO A 130 5.67 15.88 1.78
C PRO A 130 6.73 16.71 1.06
N GLN A 131 7.65 17.32 1.81
CA GLN A 131 8.77 18.13 1.29
C GLN A 131 9.73 17.38 0.36
N TYR A 132 9.83 16.04 0.45
CA TYR A 132 10.69 15.27 -0.46
C TYR A 132 10.02 14.98 -1.81
N PHE A 133 8.76 15.36 -2.00
CA PHE A 133 8.01 15.01 -3.19
C PHE A 133 8.65 15.54 -4.47
N GLN A 134 8.98 16.84 -4.52
CA GLN A 134 9.58 17.46 -5.70
C GLN A 134 10.98 16.90 -5.99
N ASP A 135 11.79 16.68 -4.95
CA ASP A 135 13.09 16.03 -5.08
C ASP A 135 12.96 14.62 -5.68
N ILE A 136 12.04 13.80 -5.15
CA ILE A 136 11.80 12.45 -5.65
C ILE A 136 11.31 12.49 -7.09
N LYS A 137 10.42 13.43 -7.42
CA LYS A 137 9.91 13.62 -8.78
C LYS A 137 11.03 13.88 -9.77
N GLY A 138 11.90 14.84 -9.46
CA GLY A 138 13.06 15.16 -10.30
C GLY A 138 14.05 13.99 -10.44
N GLU A 139 14.27 13.21 -9.37
CA GLU A 139 15.15 12.03 -9.43
C GLU A 139 14.57 10.91 -10.31
N VAL A 140 13.25 10.69 -10.26
CA VAL A 140 12.57 9.70 -11.12
C VAL A 140 12.66 10.11 -12.59
N GLU A 141 12.36 11.37 -12.92
CA GLU A 141 12.43 11.91 -14.28
C GLU A 141 13.86 11.89 -14.85
N ALA A 142 14.86 12.13 -14.01
CA ALA A 142 16.26 12.08 -14.41
C ALA A 142 16.77 10.65 -14.61
N ALA A 143 16.25 9.69 -13.85
CA ALA A 143 16.72 8.31 -13.86
C ALA A 143 16.03 7.44 -14.92
N ILE A 144 14.77 7.72 -15.26
CA ILE A 144 13.94 6.83 -16.08
C ILE A 144 13.28 7.65 -17.20
N SER A 145 13.34 7.15 -18.43
CA SER A 145 12.67 7.79 -19.57
C SER A 145 11.15 7.74 -19.42
N LYS A 146 10.40 8.64 -20.07
CA LYS A 146 8.93 8.67 -19.96
C LYS A 146 8.29 7.33 -20.38
N SER A 147 8.85 6.66 -21.39
CA SER A 147 8.46 5.31 -21.80
C SER A 147 9.62 4.54 -22.44
N GLY A 148 9.51 3.21 -22.51
CA GLY A 148 10.50 2.37 -23.17
C GLY A 148 10.22 0.88 -23.02
N ALA A 149 11.14 0.04 -23.53
CA ALA A 149 11.11 -1.41 -23.28
C ALA A 149 11.59 -1.69 -21.85
N PHE A 150 10.92 -2.61 -21.14
CA PHE A 150 11.37 -3.01 -19.79
C PHE A 150 12.48 -4.06 -19.88
N ASP A 151 13.70 -3.58 -20.11
CA ASP A 151 14.90 -4.39 -20.29
C ASP A 151 15.83 -4.36 -19.05
N ILE A 152 17.00 -4.99 -19.16
CA ILE A 152 18.02 -5.04 -18.11
C ILE A 152 18.47 -3.62 -17.71
N LYS A 153 18.50 -2.67 -18.67
CA LYS A 153 18.89 -1.29 -18.40
C LYS A 153 17.83 -0.59 -17.57
N ALA A 154 16.55 -0.68 -17.94
CA ALA A 154 15.44 -0.13 -17.17
C ALA A 154 15.40 -0.68 -15.73
N GLN A 155 15.69 -1.98 -15.56
CA GLN A 155 15.81 -2.61 -14.24
C GLN A 155 16.98 -2.04 -13.43
N ALA A 156 18.15 -1.84 -14.05
CA ALA A 156 19.32 -1.27 -13.40
C ALA A 156 19.09 0.19 -12.99
N ASP A 157 18.45 0.98 -13.86
CA ASP A 157 18.11 2.39 -13.61
C ASP A 157 17.12 2.50 -12.43
N LEU A 158 16.08 1.66 -12.39
CA LEU A 158 15.15 1.56 -11.25
C LEU A 158 15.84 1.16 -9.94
N GLN A 159 16.78 0.21 -9.99
CA GLN A 159 17.51 -0.23 -8.80
C GLN A 159 18.39 0.90 -8.26
N LYS A 160 19.08 1.61 -9.15
CA LYS A 160 19.91 2.77 -8.80
C LYS A 160 19.07 3.90 -8.22
N LEU A 161 17.93 4.21 -8.85
CA LEU A 161 16.96 5.18 -8.36
C LEU A 161 16.50 4.82 -6.94
N THR A 162 16.06 3.58 -6.72
CA THR A 162 15.62 3.10 -5.40
C THR A 162 16.68 3.28 -4.33
N GLN A 163 17.95 3.01 -4.66
CA GLN A 163 19.07 3.22 -3.74
C GLN A 163 19.26 4.71 -3.42
N ASN A 164 19.23 5.57 -4.44
CA ASN A 164 19.41 7.02 -4.29
C ASN A 164 18.34 7.65 -3.39
N ILE A 165 17.07 7.25 -3.55
CA ILE A 165 15.94 7.84 -2.82
C ILE A 165 15.54 7.05 -1.57
N SER A 166 16.24 5.97 -1.22
CA SER A 166 15.93 5.10 -0.07
C SER A 166 15.81 5.82 1.27
N SER A 167 16.52 6.94 1.44
CA SER A 167 16.43 7.78 2.65
C SER A 167 15.23 8.73 2.64
N LYS A 168 14.68 9.03 1.45
CA LYS A 168 13.60 9.99 1.21
C LYS A 168 12.25 9.31 0.95
N ALA A 169 12.24 8.07 0.46
CA ALA A 169 11.04 7.36 0.05
C ALA A 169 11.09 5.87 0.38
N LYS A 170 9.91 5.27 0.57
CA LYS A 170 9.70 3.83 0.62
C LYS A 170 9.23 3.36 -0.75
N MET A 171 9.80 2.29 -1.29
CA MET A 171 9.29 1.66 -2.51
C MET A 171 8.12 0.72 -2.19
N GLU A 172 7.07 0.78 -3.00
CA GLU A 172 5.95 -0.17 -2.97
C GLU A 172 5.72 -0.75 -4.37
N LEU A 173 5.65 -2.09 -4.44
CA LEU A 173 5.33 -2.82 -5.67
C LEU A 173 3.89 -3.31 -5.57
N ASN A 174 3.06 -2.93 -6.55
CA ASN A 174 1.78 -3.59 -6.78
C ASN A 174 1.85 -4.31 -8.12
N TYR A 175 1.13 -5.40 -8.27
CA TYR A 175 1.09 -6.16 -9.50
C TYR A 175 -0.31 -6.75 -9.67
N PHE A 176 -0.71 -6.86 -10.93
CA PHE A 176 -2.01 -7.37 -11.34
C PHE A 176 -1.76 -8.28 -12.52
N ALA A 177 -2.23 -9.52 -12.44
CA ALA A 177 -2.05 -10.47 -13.52
C ALA A 177 -3.35 -11.26 -13.74
N ASN A 178 -3.62 -11.61 -14.98
CA ASN A 178 -4.69 -12.54 -15.33
C ASN A 178 -4.23 -14.02 -15.28
N VAL A 179 -2.95 -14.25 -15.01
CA VAL A 179 -2.31 -15.56 -14.90
C VAL A 179 -1.83 -15.76 -13.45
N PRO A 180 -2.04 -16.93 -12.84
CA PRO A 180 -1.54 -17.22 -11.49
C PRO A 180 -0.02 -17.06 -11.41
N LEU A 181 0.44 -16.25 -10.46
CA LEU A 181 1.86 -16.00 -10.24
C LEU A 181 2.42 -16.99 -9.22
N SER A 182 3.62 -17.53 -9.48
CA SER A 182 4.31 -18.47 -8.58
C SER A 182 4.93 -17.80 -7.34
N GLY A 183 4.90 -16.47 -7.28
CA GLY A 183 5.42 -15.68 -6.17
C GLY A 183 5.15 -14.20 -6.38
N VAL A 184 5.27 -13.44 -5.29
CA VAL A 184 4.99 -12.01 -5.24
C VAL A 184 6.31 -11.25 -5.10
N PRO A 185 6.74 -10.46 -6.11
CA PRO A 185 7.99 -9.74 -6.03
C PRO A 185 7.91 -8.58 -5.04
N THR A 186 8.89 -8.48 -4.15
CA THR A 186 9.05 -7.34 -3.21
C THR A 186 10.25 -6.47 -3.54
N THR A 187 11.00 -6.80 -4.60
CA THR A 187 12.18 -6.07 -5.07
C THR A 187 12.13 -5.90 -6.58
N ILE A 188 12.85 -4.90 -7.12
CA ILE A 188 12.93 -4.69 -8.57
C ILE A 188 13.57 -5.88 -9.28
N SER A 189 14.59 -6.51 -8.68
CA SER A 189 15.19 -7.73 -9.23
C SER A 189 14.18 -8.88 -9.26
N GLY A 190 13.37 -9.04 -8.21
CA GLY A 190 12.29 -10.03 -8.19
C GLY A 190 11.22 -9.75 -9.25
N LEU A 191 10.93 -8.48 -9.53
CA LEU A 191 10.03 -8.09 -10.63
C LEU A 191 10.63 -8.46 -11.99
N GLY A 192 11.92 -8.20 -12.21
CA GLY A 192 12.63 -8.63 -13.42
C GLY A 192 12.61 -10.15 -13.62
N GLU A 193 12.85 -10.92 -12.56
CA GLU A 193 12.73 -12.39 -12.63
C GLU A 193 11.31 -12.87 -12.92
N LEU A 194 10.30 -12.17 -12.37
CA LEU A 194 8.90 -12.49 -12.65
C LEU A 194 8.59 -12.27 -14.14
N VAL A 195 9.05 -11.15 -14.69
CA VAL A 195 8.96 -10.79 -16.11
C VAL A 195 9.57 -11.89 -16.98
N GLU A 196 10.83 -12.27 -16.71
CA GLU A 196 11.51 -13.34 -17.45
C GLU A 196 10.79 -14.70 -17.38
N LYS A 197 10.17 -15.01 -16.23
CA LYS A 197 9.45 -16.28 -16.01
C LYS A 197 8.02 -16.23 -16.52
N PHE A 198 7.47 -15.05 -16.81
CA PHE A 198 6.03 -14.88 -17.10
C PHE A 198 5.59 -15.69 -18.30
N LYS A 199 6.40 -15.71 -19.38
CA LYS A 199 6.18 -16.57 -20.54
C LYS A 199 5.89 -18.03 -20.19
N LYS A 200 6.63 -18.60 -19.23
CA LYS A 200 6.43 -19.99 -18.79
C LYS A 200 5.14 -20.13 -17.97
N LEU A 201 4.77 -19.11 -17.19
CA LEU A 201 3.52 -19.11 -16.43
C LEU A 201 2.30 -19.09 -17.36
N VAL A 202 2.33 -18.29 -18.43
CA VAL A 202 1.21 -18.28 -19.40
C VAL A 202 1.06 -19.62 -20.10
N GLN A 203 2.16 -20.29 -20.45
CA GLN A 203 2.14 -21.63 -21.05
C GLN A 203 1.49 -22.69 -20.15
N GLN A 204 1.46 -22.48 -18.83
CA GLN A 204 0.83 -23.38 -17.87
C GLN A 204 -0.69 -23.17 -17.74
N VAL A 205 -1.21 -22.01 -18.20
CA VAL A 205 -2.63 -21.68 -18.10
C VAL A 205 -3.38 -22.15 -19.33
N ASN A 206 -4.50 -22.85 -19.12
CA ASN A 206 -5.39 -23.33 -20.18
C ASN A 206 -4.65 -24.10 -21.29
N ASN A 207 -3.70 -24.98 -20.93
CA ASN A 207 -2.84 -25.70 -21.88
C ASN A 207 -2.05 -24.78 -22.83
N GLY A 208 -1.66 -23.61 -22.33
CA GLY A 208 -0.95 -22.60 -23.09
C GLY A 208 -1.84 -21.76 -24.00
N LYS A 209 -3.18 -21.86 -23.89
CA LYS A 209 -4.10 -20.98 -24.60
C LYS A 209 -4.12 -19.56 -24.01
N GLY A 210 -3.82 -19.38 -22.72
CA GLY A 210 -3.88 -18.07 -22.05
C GLY A 210 -5.30 -17.71 -21.57
N VAL A 211 -5.54 -16.42 -21.31
CA VAL A 211 -6.83 -15.87 -20.84
C VAL A 211 -7.28 -14.78 -21.81
N ILE A 212 -8.58 -14.58 -21.96
CA ILE A 212 -9.10 -13.56 -22.88
C ILE A 212 -8.78 -12.17 -22.32
N LEU A 213 -8.13 -11.34 -23.11
CA LEU A 213 -7.78 -9.97 -22.74
C LEU A 213 -8.56 -8.92 -23.52
N CYS A 214 -8.60 -9.11 -24.84
CA CYS A 214 -9.24 -8.18 -25.76
C CYS A 214 -10.27 -8.92 -26.59
N ALA A 215 -11.46 -8.33 -26.69
CA ALA A 215 -12.47 -8.72 -27.66
C ALA A 215 -12.59 -7.60 -28.69
N GLU A 216 -12.46 -7.96 -29.96
CA GLU A 216 -12.80 -7.06 -31.05
C GLU A 216 -14.30 -7.14 -31.30
N LEU A 217 -14.99 -5.99 -31.24
CA LEU A 217 -16.42 -5.90 -31.48
C LEU A 217 -16.67 -5.38 -32.89
N THR A 218 -17.28 -6.20 -33.74
CA THR A 218 -17.81 -5.74 -35.02
C THR A 218 -19.25 -5.23 -34.86
N PRO A 219 -19.60 -4.06 -35.42
CA PRO A 219 -20.99 -3.59 -35.44
C PRO A 219 -21.92 -4.61 -36.12
N LEU A 220 -23.04 -4.93 -35.47
CA LEU A 220 -24.07 -5.81 -36.04
C LEU A 220 -24.68 -5.25 -37.34
N ALA A 221 -24.59 -3.93 -37.54
CA ALA A 221 -24.98 -3.24 -38.77
C ALA A 221 -24.33 -3.83 -40.02
N GLU A 222 -23.11 -4.39 -39.91
CA GLU A 222 -22.45 -5.05 -41.04
C GLU A 222 -23.15 -6.33 -41.52
N PHE A 223 -24.02 -6.90 -40.68
CA PHE A 223 -24.82 -8.09 -40.98
C PHE A 223 -26.27 -7.72 -41.30
N ASP A 224 -26.82 -6.73 -40.60
CA ASP A 224 -28.19 -6.25 -40.79
C ASP A 224 -28.27 -4.78 -40.36
N ASP A 225 -28.54 -3.90 -41.33
CA ASP A 225 -28.57 -2.43 -41.19
C ASP A 225 -29.54 -1.97 -40.08
N LYS A 226 -30.52 -2.80 -39.68
CA LYS A 226 -31.44 -2.46 -38.58
C LYS A 226 -30.73 -2.32 -37.23
N PHE A 227 -29.50 -2.83 -37.11
CA PHE A 227 -28.65 -2.70 -35.92
C PHE A 227 -27.61 -1.59 -36.05
N THR A 228 -27.84 -0.60 -36.93
CA THR A 228 -27.00 0.60 -37.01
C THR A 228 -26.85 1.25 -35.65
N PHE A 229 -25.60 1.53 -35.29
CA PHE A 229 -25.19 2.20 -34.07
C PHE A 229 -24.18 3.27 -34.44
N LEU A 230 -24.52 4.54 -34.18
CA LEU A 230 -23.69 5.68 -34.56
C LEU A 230 -23.25 6.41 -33.32
N LYS A 231 -21.97 6.27 -32.97
CA LYS A 231 -21.38 7.03 -31.87
C LYS A 231 -21.38 8.52 -32.20
N ASN A 232 -21.82 9.33 -31.24
CA ASN A 232 -21.72 10.77 -31.35
C ASN A 232 -20.27 11.21 -31.03
N ASN A 233 -19.53 11.63 -32.06
CA ASN A 233 -18.14 12.06 -31.90
C ASN A 233 -18.00 13.31 -31.00
N MET A 234 -19.00 14.19 -30.95
CA MET A 234 -18.96 15.36 -30.06
C MET A 234 -19.07 14.94 -28.60
N LEU A 235 -19.94 13.98 -28.30
CA LEU A 235 -20.02 13.37 -26.97
C LEU A 235 -18.71 12.70 -26.58
N LEU A 236 -18.09 11.93 -27.49
CA LEU A 236 -16.82 11.24 -27.19
C LEU A 236 -15.70 12.23 -26.81
N ASN A 237 -15.62 13.37 -27.49
CA ASN A 237 -14.67 14.42 -27.13
C ASN A 237 -15.03 15.06 -25.78
N ALA A 238 -16.31 15.35 -25.55
CA ALA A 238 -16.77 15.92 -24.27
C ALA A 238 -16.55 14.97 -23.08
N LEU A 239 -16.56 13.65 -23.31
CA LEU A 239 -16.29 12.65 -22.28
C LEU A 239 -14.85 12.71 -21.74
N GLU A 240 -13.89 13.27 -22.48
CA GLU A 240 -12.53 13.47 -21.96
C GLU A 240 -12.51 14.54 -20.86
N ASP A 241 -13.12 15.70 -21.13
CA ASP A 241 -13.27 16.79 -20.15
C ASP A 241 -14.13 16.34 -18.96
N PHE A 242 -15.22 15.63 -19.24
CA PHE A 242 -16.11 15.11 -18.20
C PHE A 242 -15.41 14.10 -17.28
N ASN A 243 -14.52 13.26 -17.83
CA ASN A 243 -13.66 12.36 -17.03
C ASN A 243 -12.72 13.15 -16.11
N TYR A 244 -12.16 14.25 -16.58
CA TYR A 244 -11.29 15.11 -15.78
C TYR A 244 -12.03 15.66 -14.55
N LEU A 245 -13.25 16.18 -14.75
CA LEU A 245 -14.09 16.67 -13.65
C LEU A 245 -14.42 15.55 -12.65
N PHE A 246 -14.75 14.37 -13.15
CA PHE A 246 -15.07 13.23 -12.30
C PHE A 246 -13.86 12.75 -11.49
N ASP A 247 -12.66 12.77 -12.07
CA ASP A 247 -11.42 12.40 -11.39
C ASP A 247 -11.07 13.39 -10.26
N ASP A 248 -11.31 14.70 -10.42
CA ASP A 248 -11.16 15.69 -9.34
C ASP A 248 -12.04 15.34 -8.13
N LEU A 249 -13.32 15.02 -8.36
CA LEU A 249 -14.25 14.63 -7.29
C LEU A 249 -13.79 13.35 -6.58
N ARG A 250 -13.25 12.39 -7.33
CA ARG A 250 -12.74 11.13 -6.76
C ARG A 250 -11.48 11.33 -5.94
N GLU A 251 -10.54 12.16 -6.41
CA GLU A 251 -9.35 12.55 -5.64
C GLU A 251 -9.78 13.26 -4.36
N ALA A 252 -10.68 14.24 -4.46
CA ALA A 252 -11.21 14.97 -3.32
C ALA A 252 -11.86 14.03 -2.28
N LYS A 253 -12.66 13.06 -2.72
CA LYS A 253 -13.28 12.05 -1.83
C LYS A 253 -12.25 11.16 -1.16
N SER A 254 -11.19 10.78 -1.87
CA SER A 254 -10.08 10.00 -1.31
C SER A 254 -9.34 10.80 -0.23
N LEU A 255 -9.03 12.07 -0.51
CA LEU A 255 -8.37 12.98 0.43
C LEU A 255 -9.23 13.24 1.67
N LEU A 256 -10.54 13.47 1.48
CA LEU A 256 -11.50 13.62 2.57
C LEU A 256 -11.52 12.38 3.48
N ARG A 257 -11.58 11.17 2.88
CA ARG A 257 -11.52 9.92 3.65
C ARG A 257 -10.23 9.79 4.45
N SER A 258 -9.10 10.17 3.85
CA SER A 258 -7.80 10.19 4.54
C SER A 258 -7.79 11.19 5.69
N LEU A 259 -8.32 12.40 5.48
CA LEU A 259 -8.43 13.42 6.50
C LEU A 259 -9.25 12.91 7.68
N VAL A 260 -10.47 12.42 7.44
CA VAL A 260 -11.38 11.89 8.47
C VAL A 260 -10.73 10.77 9.28
N ASN A 261 -10.01 9.86 8.64
CA ASN A 261 -9.31 8.76 9.32
C ASN A 261 -8.09 9.25 10.15
N SER A 262 -7.58 10.44 9.86
CA SER A 262 -6.42 11.04 10.55
C SER A 262 -6.79 12.07 11.62
N LEU A 263 -8.09 12.39 11.76
CA LEU A 263 -8.54 13.37 12.74
C LEU A 263 -8.25 12.91 14.18
N PRO A 264 -7.83 13.82 15.07
CA PRO A 264 -7.69 13.52 16.50
C PRO A 264 -9.05 13.27 17.16
N GLU A 265 -9.05 12.74 18.39
CA GLU A 265 -10.29 12.53 19.16
C GLU A 265 -10.99 13.84 19.55
N THR A 266 -10.24 14.95 19.63
CA THR A 266 -10.76 16.28 19.93
C THR A 266 -10.53 17.20 18.73
N VAL A 267 -11.58 17.45 17.97
CA VAL A 267 -11.62 18.37 16.83
C VAL A 267 -12.60 19.51 17.16
N SER A 268 -12.30 20.74 16.76
CA SER A 268 -13.21 21.85 16.98
C SER A 268 -14.54 21.65 16.21
N GLU A 269 -15.67 21.97 16.84
CA GLU A 269 -16.98 21.85 16.19
C GLU A 269 -17.07 22.67 14.90
N ALA A 270 -16.42 23.84 14.87
CA ALA A 270 -16.36 24.69 13.69
C ALA A 270 -15.66 24.00 12.50
N PHE A 271 -14.55 23.30 12.75
CA PHE A 271 -13.84 22.56 11.72
C PHE A 271 -14.61 21.32 11.28
N LEU A 272 -15.26 20.61 12.22
CA LEU A 272 -16.15 19.49 11.88
C LEU A 272 -17.30 19.93 10.97
N ARG A 273 -17.92 21.09 11.23
CA ARG A 273 -18.97 21.64 10.37
C ARG A 273 -18.46 21.91 8.95
N LYS A 274 -17.26 22.47 8.79
CA LYS A 274 -16.65 22.67 7.47
C LYS A 274 -16.44 21.35 6.72
N ILE A 275 -15.94 20.32 7.42
CA ILE A 275 -15.75 18.98 6.82
C ILE A 275 -17.10 18.38 6.39
N MET A 276 -18.13 18.51 7.24
CA MET A 276 -19.46 17.99 6.94
C MET A 276 -20.09 18.69 5.74
N ASP A 277 -20.02 20.02 5.69
CA ASP A 277 -20.52 20.82 4.56
C ASP A 277 -19.85 20.43 3.24
N PHE A 278 -18.51 20.38 3.23
CA PHE A 278 -17.75 19.93 2.06
C PHE A 278 -18.10 18.49 1.65
N SER A 279 -18.22 17.59 2.63
CA SER A 279 -18.59 16.19 2.38
C SER A 279 -19.98 16.05 1.76
N GLU A 280 -20.94 16.88 2.19
CA GLU A 280 -22.30 16.88 1.67
C GLU A 280 -22.32 17.39 0.23
N ARG A 281 -21.71 18.55 -0.04
CA ARG A 281 -21.57 19.10 -1.41
C ARG A 281 -20.90 18.11 -2.35
N LEU A 282 -19.75 17.56 -1.96
CA LEU A 282 -19.01 16.58 -2.74
C LEU A 282 -19.85 15.32 -3.04
N SER A 283 -20.65 14.85 -2.08
CA SER A 283 -21.51 13.68 -2.27
C SER A 283 -22.65 13.96 -3.24
N ASN A 284 -23.29 15.13 -3.14
CA ASN A 284 -24.38 15.55 -4.02
C ASN A 284 -23.91 15.63 -5.48
N VAL A 285 -22.72 16.20 -5.73
CA VAL A 285 -22.16 16.27 -7.08
C VAL A 285 -21.80 14.88 -7.60
N LEU A 286 -21.12 14.06 -6.79
CA LEU A 286 -20.78 12.70 -7.19
C LEU A 286 -22.01 11.86 -7.55
N GLU A 287 -23.12 12.02 -6.83
CA GLU A 287 -24.38 11.36 -7.14
C GLU A 287 -24.88 11.74 -8.54
N LYS A 288 -24.81 13.03 -8.91
CA LYS A 288 -25.20 13.50 -10.25
C LYS A 288 -24.30 12.95 -11.35
N PHE A 289 -22.98 12.88 -11.10
CA PHE A 289 -22.07 12.21 -12.03
C PHE A 289 -22.43 10.73 -12.18
N HIS A 290 -22.68 10.01 -11.10
CA HIS A 290 -23.08 8.60 -11.17
C HIS A 290 -24.40 8.39 -11.90
N GLU A 291 -25.37 9.29 -11.73
CA GLU A 291 -26.66 9.29 -12.45
C GLU A 291 -26.46 9.48 -13.96
N VAL A 292 -25.69 10.49 -14.36
CA VAL A 292 -25.38 10.77 -15.77
C VAL A 292 -24.61 9.61 -16.40
N ILE A 293 -23.55 9.12 -15.74
CA ILE A 293 -22.73 8.00 -16.25
C ILE A 293 -23.58 6.72 -16.35
N GLY A 294 -24.48 6.48 -15.39
CA GLY A 294 -25.37 5.33 -15.38
C GLY A 294 -26.40 5.33 -16.51
N ASN A 295 -26.76 6.51 -17.02
CA ASN A 295 -27.72 6.69 -18.10
C ASN A 295 -27.06 7.11 -19.42
N LEU A 296 -25.73 7.06 -19.52
CA LEU A 296 -24.97 7.56 -20.66
C LEU A 296 -25.34 6.81 -21.95
N ASN A 297 -25.86 7.55 -22.93
CA ASN A 297 -26.15 7.03 -24.26
C ASN A 297 -25.17 7.60 -25.29
N LEU A 298 -24.35 6.71 -25.87
CA LEU A 298 -23.29 7.07 -26.81
C LEU A 298 -23.77 7.60 -28.17
N GLU A 299 -25.06 7.44 -28.48
CA GLU A 299 -25.67 7.98 -29.72
C GLU A 299 -26.26 9.38 -29.52
N GLU A 300 -26.49 9.78 -28.27
CA GLU A 300 -27.03 11.09 -27.92
C GLU A 300 -25.92 12.15 -27.87
N GLY A 301 -26.31 13.42 -27.82
CA GLY A 301 -25.38 14.54 -27.76
C GLY A 301 -24.75 14.74 -26.38
N SER A 302 -23.80 15.67 -26.30
CA SER A 302 -23.10 16.01 -25.06
C SER A 302 -23.98 16.72 -24.04
N GLU A 303 -25.18 17.18 -24.42
CA GLU A 303 -26.13 17.85 -23.53
C GLU A 303 -26.58 16.96 -22.34
N GLN A 304 -26.44 15.64 -22.46
CA GLN A 304 -26.70 14.71 -21.37
C GLN A 304 -25.70 14.85 -20.20
N LEU A 305 -24.52 15.46 -20.43
CA LEU A 305 -23.50 15.69 -19.41
C LEU A 305 -23.80 16.93 -18.55
N THR A 306 -24.57 17.87 -19.10
CA THR A 306 -24.88 19.16 -18.49
C THR A 306 -25.40 19.09 -17.05
N PRO A 307 -26.31 18.16 -16.66
CA PRO A 307 -26.76 18.09 -15.27
C PRO A 307 -25.64 17.85 -14.25
N ALA A 308 -24.62 17.10 -14.64
CA ALA A 308 -23.47 16.83 -13.78
C ALA A 308 -22.45 17.98 -13.81
N GLU A 309 -22.25 18.61 -14.96
CA GLU A 309 -21.40 19.81 -15.11
C GLU A 309 -21.97 20.99 -14.31
N GLU A 310 -23.28 21.26 -14.42
CA GLU A 310 -23.95 22.29 -13.63
C GLU A 310 -23.86 22.00 -12.13
N ALA A 311 -24.03 20.73 -11.72
CA ALA A 311 -23.85 20.34 -10.33
C ALA A 311 -22.41 20.57 -9.86
N PHE A 312 -21.41 20.29 -10.69
CA PHE A 312 -20.00 20.53 -10.40
C PHE A 312 -19.73 22.01 -10.15
N ASP A 313 -20.24 22.88 -11.02
CA ASP A 313 -20.03 24.33 -10.94
C ASP A 313 -20.79 24.97 -9.77
N LEU A 314 -22.03 24.58 -9.50
CA LEU A 314 -22.88 25.20 -8.48
C LEU A 314 -22.46 24.87 -7.03
N ASN A 315 -21.73 23.78 -6.81
CA ASN A 315 -21.40 23.28 -5.48
C ASN A 315 -19.92 23.48 -5.10
N SER A 316 -19.14 24.18 -5.92
CA SER A 316 -17.74 24.48 -5.67
C SER A 316 -17.57 25.91 -5.15
N ASP A 317 -16.87 26.08 -4.03
CA ASP A 317 -16.54 27.40 -3.47
C ASP A 317 -15.27 28.00 -4.10
N ILE A 318 -14.54 27.22 -4.90
CA ILE A 318 -13.27 27.58 -5.52
C ILE A 318 -13.40 27.55 -7.05
N GLU A 319 -12.72 28.48 -7.74
CA GLU A 319 -12.66 28.53 -9.21
C GLU A 319 -11.40 27.85 -9.79
N GLY A 320 -11.46 27.51 -11.08
CA GLY A 320 -10.33 26.98 -11.86
C GLY A 320 -10.27 25.45 -11.92
N ASP A 321 -9.10 24.89 -12.20
CA ASP A 321 -8.92 23.44 -12.32
C ASP A 321 -8.76 22.76 -10.96
N ASN A 322 -9.17 21.49 -10.83
CA ASN A 322 -9.07 20.69 -9.60
C ASN A 322 -9.69 21.38 -8.37
N ARG A 323 -10.90 21.94 -8.51
CA ARG A 323 -11.52 22.83 -7.51
C ARG A 323 -11.76 22.09 -6.19
N TYR A 324 -12.37 20.91 -6.24
CA TYR A 324 -12.70 20.14 -5.04
C TYR A 324 -11.43 19.62 -4.36
N THR A 325 -10.46 19.19 -5.16
CA THR A 325 -9.15 18.75 -4.65
C THR A 325 -8.38 19.90 -3.98
N LYS A 326 -8.43 21.12 -4.54
CA LYS A 326 -7.82 22.30 -3.92
C LYS A 326 -8.53 22.65 -2.61
N GLU A 327 -9.86 22.59 -2.60
CA GLU A 327 -10.67 22.92 -1.42
C GLU A 327 -10.36 21.99 -0.24
N ILE A 328 -10.34 20.68 -0.46
CA ILE A 328 -9.98 19.75 0.61
C ILE A 328 -8.51 19.90 1.04
N LYS A 329 -7.59 20.22 0.11
CA LYS A 329 -6.19 20.51 0.45
C LYS A 329 -6.10 21.77 1.35
N GLN A 330 -6.92 22.78 1.11
CA GLN A 330 -7.02 23.95 1.97
C GLN A 330 -7.55 23.60 3.37
N LEU A 331 -8.64 22.81 3.47
CA LEU A 331 -9.15 22.32 4.75
C LEU A 331 -8.10 21.49 5.52
N ILE A 332 -7.32 20.66 4.81
CA ILE A 332 -6.21 19.90 5.40
C ILE A 332 -5.13 20.85 5.94
N SER A 333 -4.77 21.91 5.22
CA SER A 333 -3.79 22.89 5.71
C SER A 333 -4.28 23.66 6.92
N GLU A 334 -5.55 24.06 6.96
CA GLU A 334 -6.17 24.74 8.11
C GLU A 334 -6.14 23.89 9.38
N ASN A 335 -6.23 22.56 9.26
CA ASN A 335 -6.07 21.64 10.39
C ASN A 335 -4.60 21.49 10.87
N ASN A 336 -3.64 21.78 10.00
CA ASN A 336 -2.21 21.65 10.30
C ASN A 336 -1.59 22.95 10.81
N GLU A 337 -2.23 24.11 10.59
CA GLU A 337 -1.86 25.38 11.21
C GLU A 337 -2.36 25.43 12.66
N GLU A 338 -1.59 24.80 13.55
CA GLU A 338 -1.08 25.44 14.77
C GLU A 338 -0.17 24.43 15.49
N ASP A 339 1.04 24.90 15.80
CA ASP A 339 1.99 24.33 16.73
C ASP A 339 1.42 24.52 18.15
N ASP A 340 0.22 23.96 18.40
CA ASP A 340 -0.48 24.09 19.67
C ASP A 340 0.39 23.41 20.75
N PRO A 341 0.93 24.16 21.72
CA PRO A 341 1.70 23.59 22.82
C PRO A 341 0.88 22.60 23.65
N ASN A 342 -0.45 22.54 23.47
CA ASN A 342 -1.35 21.58 24.11
C ASN A 342 -1.69 20.33 23.27
N LYS A 343 -1.08 20.13 22.09
CA LYS A 343 -1.27 18.87 21.34
C LYS A 343 -0.90 17.69 22.23
N PRO A 344 -1.75 16.64 22.35
CA PRO A 344 -1.50 15.52 23.24
C PRO A 344 -0.22 14.79 22.82
N ARG A 345 0.83 14.93 23.64
CA ARG A 345 2.12 14.28 23.43
C ARG A 345 2.13 12.89 24.07
N GLY A 346 2.68 11.93 23.37
CA GLY A 346 2.87 10.58 23.88
C GLY A 346 4.18 10.44 24.64
N ILE A 347 4.17 9.76 25.77
CA ILE A 347 5.39 9.40 26.50
C ILE A 347 5.64 7.91 26.33
N TYR A 348 6.86 7.52 25.94
CA TYR A 348 7.28 6.13 25.89
C TYR A 348 8.69 5.93 26.46
N THR A 349 8.99 4.71 26.89
CA THR A 349 10.33 4.34 27.36
C THR A 349 11.03 3.46 26.32
N HIS A 350 12.19 3.91 25.85
CA HIS A 350 13.10 3.11 25.05
C HIS A 350 14.05 2.33 25.96
N TRP A 351 13.78 1.04 26.15
CA TRP A 351 14.63 0.12 26.90
C TRP A 351 15.90 -0.21 26.11
N GLY A 352 17.05 -0.31 26.80
CA GLY A 352 18.35 -0.67 26.21
C GLY A 352 19.06 0.44 25.42
N LYS A 353 18.51 1.66 25.34
CA LYS A 353 19.10 2.79 24.59
C LYS A 353 19.17 4.07 25.44
N ARG A 354 20.06 4.97 25.02
CA ARG A 354 20.27 6.33 25.58
C ARG A 354 19.69 7.45 24.71
N ALA A 355 18.95 7.10 23.67
CA ALA A 355 18.37 8.03 22.71
C ALA A 355 16.99 7.54 22.26
N CYS A 356 16.15 8.45 21.82
CA CYS A 356 14.83 8.14 21.27
C CYS A 356 14.95 7.45 19.90
N GLY A 357 14.00 6.56 19.59
CA GLY A 357 13.99 5.80 18.35
C GLY A 357 13.59 6.63 17.13
N HIS A 358 12.88 7.74 17.35
CA HIS A 358 12.35 8.60 16.30
C HIS A 358 12.95 10.02 16.38
N LYS A 359 13.26 10.62 15.23
CA LYS A 359 13.92 11.94 15.16
C LYS A 359 13.05 13.10 15.65
N ALA A 360 11.72 12.94 15.59
CA ALA A 360 10.77 13.93 16.09
C ALA A 360 10.41 13.72 17.57
N SER A 361 11.10 12.80 18.27
CA SER A 361 10.89 12.61 19.70
C SER A 361 11.95 13.36 20.50
N ASP A 362 11.51 14.02 21.56
CA ASP A 362 12.39 14.72 22.50
C ASP A 362 12.73 13.81 23.68
N VAL A 363 13.99 13.86 24.12
CA VAL A 363 14.44 13.13 25.31
C VAL A 363 13.97 13.87 26.54
N LEU A 364 13.09 13.24 27.34
CA LEU A 364 12.69 13.78 28.64
C LEU A 364 13.78 13.52 29.69
N TYR A 365 14.24 12.28 29.79
CA TYR A 365 15.39 11.92 30.61
C TYR A 365 16.03 10.60 30.17
N ILE A 366 17.32 10.47 30.49
CA ILE A 366 18.09 9.24 30.35
C ILE A 366 18.22 8.60 31.73
N GLY A 367 18.20 7.28 31.76
CA GLY A 367 18.22 6.52 32.99
C GLY A 367 18.76 5.12 32.87
N TYR A 368 18.55 4.37 33.93
CA TYR A 368 18.90 2.97 34.05
C TYR A 368 17.66 2.13 34.34
N MET A 369 17.60 0.96 33.72
CA MET A 369 16.60 -0.03 34.02
C MET A 369 16.79 -0.50 35.45
N ALA A 370 15.73 -0.42 36.25
CA ALA A 370 15.69 -0.96 37.59
C ALA A 370 14.49 -1.88 37.76
N SER A 371 14.65 -2.91 38.57
CA SER A 371 13.55 -3.72 39.08
C SER A 371 13.81 -4.01 40.55
N PHE A 372 12.84 -4.62 41.22
CA PHE A 372 13.01 -5.06 42.59
C PHE A 372 14.07 -6.17 42.69
N VAL A 373 14.79 -6.17 43.80
CA VAL A 373 15.63 -7.31 44.22
C VAL A 373 14.69 -8.29 44.93
N GLU A 374 14.77 -9.59 44.60
CA GLU A 374 13.83 -10.66 45.01
C GLU A 374 13.57 -10.81 46.53
N GLU A 375 14.21 -10.02 47.39
CA GLU A 375 14.18 -10.16 48.85
C GLU A 375 13.05 -9.38 49.56
N GLY A 376 11.99 -8.94 48.87
CA GLY A 376 10.92 -8.11 49.46
C GLY A 376 9.48 -8.59 49.17
N ILE A 377 8.61 -8.52 50.18
CA ILE A 377 7.16 -8.76 50.04
C ILE A 377 6.50 -7.46 49.52
N GLY A 378 5.74 -7.53 48.42
CA GLY A 378 4.98 -6.39 47.87
C GLY A 378 5.65 -5.65 46.71
N ALA A 379 6.69 -6.21 46.10
CA ALA A 379 7.34 -5.62 44.94
C ALA A 379 6.57 -5.89 43.62
N GLY A 380 6.28 -4.85 42.84
CA GLY A 380 5.64 -5.00 41.52
C GLY A 380 6.57 -5.62 40.48
N THR A 381 6.03 -6.37 39.51
CA THR A 381 6.79 -7.16 38.53
C THR A 381 7.43 -6.36 37.38
N ASN A 382 7.30 -5.04 37.36
CA ASN A 382 7.61 -4.22 36.19
C ASN A 382 8.97 -3.51 36.31
N TYR A 383 9.71 -3.48 35.20
CA TYR A 383 10.89 -2.64 35.08
C TYR A 383 10.51 -1.15 35.10
N GLN A 384 11.33 -0.34 35.77
CA GLN A 384 11.22 1.12 35.79
C GLN A 384 12.48 1.73 35.19
N CYS A 385 12.32 2.87 34.52
CA CYS A 385 13.45 3.67 34.06
C CYS A 385 13.79 4.71 35.12
N LEU A 386 14.85 4.49 35.90
CA LEU A 386 15.27 5.44 36.92
C LEU A 386 16.22 6.47 36.31
N PRO A 387 15.98 7.78 36.45
CA PRO A 387 16.85 8.82 35.89
C PRO A 387 18.28 8.68 36.44
N GLU A 388 19.29 9.02 35.63
CA GLU A 388 20.70 8.90 36.05
C GLU A 388 21.01 9.75 37.29
N ASN A 389 20.34 10.90 37.39
CA ASN A 389 20.44 11.83 38.52
C ASN A 389 19.05 12.00 39.14
N PRO A 390 18.59 11.06 39.99
CA PRO A 390 17.29 11.17 40.61
C PRO A 390 17.30 12.31 41.63
N ASN A 391 16.29 13.18 41.56
CA ASN A 391 16.12 14.24 42.56
C ASN A 391 15.44 13.68 43.82
N LEU A 392 15.97 12.57 44.34
CA LEU A 392 15.48 11.90 45.52
C LEU A 392 16.22 12.46 46.72
N LYS A 393 15.47 13.03 47.68
CA LYS A 393 15.99 13.16 49.04
C LYS A 393 16.16 11.73 49.55
N LEU A 394 17.40 11.29 49.68
CA LEU A 394 17.70 10.03 50.35
C LEU A 394 17.11 10.16 51.75
N ASP A 395 16.11 9.33 52.05
CA ASP A 395 15.62 9.20 53.39
C ASP A 395 16.81 8.80 54.28
N PRO A 396 17.14 9.52 55.36
CA PRO A 396 18.19 9.09 56.29
C PRO A 396 17.92 7.67 56.83
N ASP A 397 16.66 7.24 56.90
CA ASP A 397 16.26 5.88 57.27
C ASP A 397 16.45 4.85 56.15
N ALA A 398 16.84 5.26 54.93
CA ALA A 398 17.23 4.34 53.84
C ALA A 398 18.56 3.62 54.11
N THR A 399 19.30 4.02 55.14
CA THR A 399 20.42 3.24 55.70
C THR A 399 19.95 2.14 56.66
N GLY A 400 18.66 2.13 57.01
CA GLY A 400 18.02 1.17 57.89
C GLY A 400 18.09 -0.25 57.33
N LEU A 401 18.81 -1.10 58.06
CA LEU A 401 18.88 -2.55 57.94
C LEU A 401 17.53 -3.28 58.10
N ASP A 402 16.39 -2.59 58.01
CA ASP A 402 15.10 -3.19 58.16
C ASP A 402 14.75 -3.96 56.88
N LYS A 403 14.84 -5.30 56.95
CA LYS A 403 14.64 -6.28 55.87
C LYS A 403 13.23 -6.27 55.25
N ARG A 404 12.41 -5.25 55.56
CA ARG A 404 11.01 -5.15 55.17
C ARG A 404 10.75 -4.14 54.06
N THR A 405 11.75 -3.36 53.64
CA THR A 405 11.62 -2.43 52.52
C THR A 405 12.05 -3.09 51.20
N THR A 406 11.26 -2.89 50.15
CA THR A 406 11.59 -3.38 48.81
C THR A 406 12.72 -2.53 48.21
N LYS A 407 13.85 -3.17 47.90
CA LYS A 407 14.98 -2.50 47.25
C LYS A 407 14.84 -2.54 45.74
N LEU A 408 15.09 -1.41 45.08
CA LEU A 408 15.25 -1.35 43.63
C LEU A 408 16.73 -1.54 43.28
N GLY A 409 17.02 -2.52 42.43
CA GLY A 409 18.34 -2.81 41.88
C GLY A 409 18.40 -2.50 40.39
N GLY A 410 19.52 -1.92 39.95
CA GLY A 410 19.79 -1.73 38.53
C GLY A 410 19.97 -3.07 37.81
N ILE A 411 19.32 -3.23 36.65
CA ILE A 411 19.41 -4.42 35.81
C ILE A 411 20.74 -4.41 35.07
N ARG A 412 21.51 -5.50 35.18
CA ARG A 412 22.81 -5.63 34.52
C ARG A 412 22.75 -6.71 33.44
N TYR A 413 23.47 -6.48 32.34
CA TYR A 413 23.69 -7.54 31.36
C TYR A 413 24.58 -8.62 31.97
N MET A 414 24.05 -9.85 32.08
CA MET A 414 24.83 -11.01 32.50
C MET A 414 25.30 -11.81 31.29
N ASN A 415 26.57 -12.21 31.31
CA ASN A 415 27.18 -13.30 30.54
C ASN A 415 26.65 -13.50 29.09
N MET A 416 26.69 -12.45 28.28
CA MET A 416 26.30 -12.54 26.86
C MET A 416 27.52 -12.93 26.01
N THR A 417 27.73 -14.23 25.80
CA THR A 417 28.80 -14.76 24.94
C THR A 417 28.55 -14.54 23.43
N VAL A 418 27.39 -14.00 23.05
CA VAL A 418 26.89 -13.98 21.66
C VAL A 418 27.28 -12.71 20.88
N PHE A 419 27.69 -11.62 21.53
CA PHE A 419 28.10 -10.39 20.83
C PHE A 419 29.59 -10.42 20.45
N LYS A 420 29.94 -11.21 19.44
CA LYS A 420 31.28 -11.22 18.80
C LYS A 420 31.48 -10.08 17.77
N GLY A 421 30.91 -8.91 18.02
CA GLY A 421 31.10 -7.71 17.19
C GLY A 421 31.82 -6.60 17.96
N ASN A 422 33.01 -6.23 17.51
CA ASN A 422 33.77 -5.02 17.89
C ASN A 422 34.06 -4.80 19.39
N GLY A 423 34.51 -5.83 20.10
CA GLY A 423 35.47 -5.68 21.21
C GLY A 423 35.03 -5.02 22.52
N LYS A 424 33.76 -4.62 22.69
CA LYS A 424 33.29 -4.06 23.97
C LYS A 424 32.47 -5.09 24.75
N ARG A 425 33.08 -5.68 25.78
CA ARG A 425 32.35 -6.44 26.81
C ARG A 425 31.30 -5.52 27.46
N ILE A 426 30.03 -5.90 27.35
CA ILE A 426 28.90 -5.22 27.99
C ILE A 426 28.44 -5.92 29.27
N GLU A 427 29.07 -7.04 29.60
CA GLU A 427 28.86 -7.77 30.85
C GLU A 427 29.08 -6.87 32.08
N GLY A 428 28.17 -6.95 33.04
CA GLY A 428 28.21 -6.16 34.27
C GLY A 428 27.77 -4.70 34.11
N LYS A 429 27.55 -4.21 32.89
CA LYS A 429 27.00 -2.87 32.65
C LYS A 429 25.50 -2.85 32.93
N VAL A 430 25.06 -1.75 33.53
CA VAL A 430 23.64 -1.51 33.79
C VAL A 430 22.93 -1.22 32.46
N ALA A 431 21.77 -1.81 32.23
CA ALA A 431 20.98 -1.58 31.05
C ALA A 431 20.42 -0.16 31.08
N ALA A 432 20.74 0.62 30.05
CA ALA A 432 20.24 1.99 29.92
C ALA A 432 18.77 2.00 29.50
N CYS A 433 18.08 3.08 29.79
CA CYS A 433 16.76 3.39 29.27
C CYS A 433 16.67 4.88 28.98
N THR A 434 15.74 5.27 28.11
CA THR A 434 15.46 6.68 27.82
C THR A 434 13.95 6.86 27.79
N VAL A 435 13.44 7.88 28.48
CA VAL A 435 12.04 8.28 28.36
C VAL A 435 11.94 9.41 27.35
N CYS A 436 11.04 9.23 26.40
CA CYS A 436 10.91 10.05 25.22
C CYS A 436 9.49 10.59 25.12
N GLU A 437 9.38 11.85 24.76
CA GLU A 437 8.15 12.50 24.36
C GLU A 437 8.03 12.49 22.84
N THR A 438 6.86 12.25 22.29
CA THR A 438 6.63 12.21 20.84
C THR A 438 5.33 12.92 20.46
N PRO A 439 5.33 13.72 19.38
CA PRO A 439 4.14 14.45 18.90
C PRO A 439 3.11 13.54 18.21
N LEU A 440 3.46 12.28 17.93
CA LEU A 440 2.57 11.27 17.36
C LEU A 440 2.15 10.26 18.43
N ARG A 441 0.95 9.68 18.32
CA ARG A 441 0.51 8.57 19.20
C ARG A 441 1.60 7.48 19.21
N PRO A 442 2.20 7.17 20.36
CA PRO A 442 3.22 6.15 20.44
C PRO A 442 2.55 4.80 20.23
N VAL A 443 2.84 4.14 19.12
CA VAL A 443 2.53 2.71 18.98
C VAL A 443 3.57 1.99 19.84
N VAL A 444 3.23 1.71 21.10
CA VAL A 444 4.10 0.99 22.02
C VAL A 444 4.30 -0.42 21.48
N LYS A 445 5.42 -0.65 20.80
CA LYS A 445 5.81 -1.96 20.29
C LYS A 445 6.63 -2.67 21.37
N MET A 446 5.94 -3.36 22.27
CA MET A 446 6.56 -4.30 23.21
C MET A 446 6.81 -5.62 22.49
N PHE A 447 8.05 -6.12 22.54
CA PHE A 447 8.40 -7.46 22.07
C PHE A 447 8.50 -8.39 23.29
N PRO A 448 7.47 -9.20 23.59
CA PRO A 448 7.59 -10.21 24.63
C PRO A 448 8.57 -11.30 24.17
N GLY A 449 9.51 -11.70 25.04
CA GLY A 449 10.32 -12.90 24.85
C GLY A 449 9.42 -14.14 24.99
N GLY A 450 9.51 -15.07 24.03
CA GLY A 450 8.68 -16.28 24.01
C GLY A 450 9.08 -17.30 25.09
N ASP A 451 8.07 -18.03 25.57
CA ASP A 451 8.15 -19.04 26.63
C ASP A 451 8.58 -20.40 26.04
N TYR A 452 9.79 -20.88 26.36
CA TYR A 452 10.23 -22.23 25.99
C TYR A 452 10.81 -22.94 27.21
N THR A 453 10.06 -23.88 27.77
CA THR A 453 10.55 -24.87 28.74
C THR A 453 11.42 -25.91 28.03
N TYR A 454 12.70 -26.00 28.40
CA TYR A 454 13.70 -26.87 27.74
C TYR A 454 13.76 -28.26 28.41
N ASP A 455 13.43 -29.34 27.68
CA ASP A 455 13.65 -30.73 28.11
C ASP A 455 15.07 -31.20 27.73
N PHE A 456 15.84 -31.66 28.71
CA PHE A 456 17.27 -31.97 28.59
C PHE A 456 17.57 -33.33 27.91
N LYS A 457 16.58 -34.12 27.48
CA LYS A 457 16.79 -35.53 27.12
C LYS A 457 17.05 -35.84 25.64
N THR A 458 16.83 -34.92 24.70
CA THR A 458 17.03 -35.20 23.27
C THR A 458 18.01 -34.22 22.64
N LYS A 459 19.27 -34.63 22.50
CA LYS A 459 20.33 -33.79 21.91
C LYS A 459 20.58 -34.19 20.45
N ALA A 460 20.32 -33.29 19.51
CA ALA A 460 20.94 -33.33 18.18
C ALA A 460 22.32 -32.64 18.25
N LYS A 461 23.36 -33.28 17.69
CA LYS A 461 24.68 -32.67 17.53
C LYS A 461 24.57 -31.57 16.45
N GLY A 462 24.56 -30.30 16.85
CA GLY A 462 24.63 -29.17 15.92
C GLY A 462 24.06 -27.85 16.41
N ASP A 463 23.20 -27.85 17.42
CA ASP A 463 22.54 -26.61 17.87
C ASP A 463 23.44 -25.73 18.75
N PRO A 464 23.44 -24.39 18.55
CA PRO A 464 24.15 -23.46 19.40
C PRO A 464 23.59 -23.51 20.83
N LEU A 465 24.48 -23.65 21.81
CA LEU A 465 24.14 -23.66 23.23
C LEU A 465 23.40 -22.37 23.64
N ILE A 466 22.12 -22.50 23.95
CA ILE A 466 21.38 -21.51 24.75
C ILE A 466 21.37 -22.04 26.18
N LEU A 467 22.13 -21.40 27.07
CA LEU A 467 22.10 -21.71 28.49
C LEU A 467 21.17 -20.71 29.20
N PRO A 468 20.27 -21.16 30.09
CA PRO A 468 19.49 -20.26 30.92
C PRO A 468 20.39 -19.44 31.84
N VAL A 469 19.96 -18.20 32.11
CA VAL A 469 20.60 -17.31 33.08
C VAL A 469 20.47 -17.94 34.47
N LYS A 470 21.58 -18.47 35.00
CA LYS A 470 21.71 -18.74 36.42
C LYS A 470 22.17 -17.46 37.12
N MET A 471 21.40 -16.99 38.09
CA MET A 471 21.92 -16.03 39.06
C MET A 471 23.12 -16.67 39.78
N GLY A 472 24.21 -15.91 39.89
CA GLY A 472 25.45 -16.39 40.49
C GLY A 472 25.23 -16.89 41.93
N LYS A 473 25.87 -18.02 42.27
CA LYS A 473 26.00 -18.44 43.67
C LYS A 473 26.83 -17.41 44.42
N ASN A 474 26.33 -16.94 45.55
CA ASN A 474 27.19 -16.43 46.62
C ASN A 474 27.75 -17.64 47.38
N ASP A 475 29.04 -17.62 47.67
CA ASP A 475 29.73 -18.59 48.52
C ASP A 475 29.28 -18.42 49.99
N GLY A 476 28.08 -18.92 50.29
CA GLY A 476 27.49 -18.91 51.62
C GLY A 476 26.27 -19.81 51.63
N GLY A 477 26.43 -21.02 52.18
CA GLY A 477 25.47 -22.10 52.05
C GLY A 477 24.06 -21.74 52.52
N ASN A 478 23.13 -21.67 51.57
CA ASN A 478 21.72 -22.00 51.79
C ASN A 478 21.06 -22.43 50.48
N LYS A 479 20.31 -23.54 50.54
CA LYS A 479 19.60 -24.17 49.41
C LYS A 479 18.35 -23.34 49.07
N TYR A 480 18.28 -22.82 47.84
CA TYR A 480 17.03 -22.32 47.23
C TYR A 480 16.78 -23.00 45.87
N ARG A 481 15.49 -23.07 45.51
CA ARG A 481 14.91 -23.78 44.34
C ARG A 481 15.54 -23.36 43.02
N ALA A 482 15.70 -24.32 42.11
CA ALA A 482 16.46 -24.21 40.86
C ALA A 482 15.64 -23.71 39.66
N ASP A 483 14.45 -23.10 39.90
CA ASP A 483 13.36 -23.13 38.92
C ASP A 483 12.94 -21.73 38.44
N ALA A 484 13.62 -20.65 38.85
CA ALA A 484 13.34 -19.29 38.40
C ALA A 484 14.40 -18.82 37.40
N SER A 485 14.14 -19.04 36.10
CA SER A 485 14.94 -18.47 35.01
C SER A 485 14.02 -17.79 34.00
N LEU A 486 14.18 -16.47 33.83
CA LEU A 486 13.59 -15.71 32.72
C LEU A 486 14.72 -15.17 31.84
N PRO A 487 14.81 -15.57 30.56
CA PRO A 487 15.89 -15.13 29.67
C PRO A 487 15.55 -13.80 28.97
N CYS A 488 16.44 -12.81 29.13
CA CYS A 488 16.49 -11.61 28.28
C CYS A 488 17.53 -11.81 27.17
N VAL A 489 17.13 -11.68 25.90
CA VAL A 489 18.07 -11.52 24.77
C VAL A 489 17.64 -10.33 23.92
N VAL A 490 18.56 -9.38 23.77
CA VAL A 490 18.47 -8.29 22.78
C VAL A 490 19.01 -8.85 21.47
N CYS A 491 18.17 -8.92 20.43
CA CYS A 491 18.64 -9.14 19.06
C CYS A 491 18.27 -7.92 18.22
N SER A 492 19.27 -7.33 17.57
CA SER A 492 19.07 -6.38 16.48
C SER A 492 18.82 -7.16 15.17
N LYS A 493 17.79 -6.77 14.44
CA LYS A 493 17.86 -6.67 12.99
C LYS A 493 17.57 -5.24 12.60
#